data_AF-A0A091JVF4-F1
#
_entry.id   AF-A0A091JVF4-F1
#
_cell.length_a   1.000
_cell.length_b   1.000
_cell.length_c   1.000
_cell.angle_alpha   90.00
_cell.angle_beta   90.00
_cell.angle_gamma   90.00
#
_symmetry.space_group_name_H-M   'P 1'
#
loop_
_entity.id
_entity.type
_entity.pdbx_description
1 polymer ?
#
loop_
_entity_poly.entity_id
_entity_poly.type
_entity_poly.pdbx_seq_one_letter_code
_entity_poly.pdbx_strand_id
1 'polypeptide(L)'
;GFWVSLKMLWGDLSQVRKEHPHLVDRSTVVARKLGFPEVIMPGEQRGAWAVPGNDIYLTLVQGEFDKGNKKTQKNVEVTVCVCDESGSVMQNVIYHGAGDKAVSEYRSVVYYQQRHQRWMETVKIAVPIEDVHRSHLRFTFRHRSSSD
;
A
#
# COMPACT_ATOMS: atom_id res chain seq x y z
N GLY A 1 -6.12 9.22 29.32
CA GLY A 1 -6.86 9.22 28.05
C GLY A 1 -6.08 10.00 27.02
N PHE A 2 -6.09 9.60 25.76
CA PHE A 2 -5.43 10.33 24.68
C PHE A 2 -6.41 11.33 24.05
N TRP A 3 -5.94 12.53 23.75
CA TRP A 3 -6.69 13.53 23.00
C TRP A 3 -6.00 13.75 21.65
N VAL A 4 -6.78 13.87 20.59
CA VAL A 4 -6.30 14.03 19.21
C VAL A 4 -6.99 15.26 18.62
N SER A 5 -6.23 16.13 17.97
CA SER A 5 -6.73 17.30 17.24
C SER A 5 -6.24 17.28 15.81
N LEU A 6 -7.11 17.62 14.85
CA LEU A 6 -6.78 17.72 13.44
C LEU A 6 -6.75 19.20 13.02
N LYS A 7 -5.70 19.62 12.30
CA LYS A 7 -5.60 20.96 11.71
C LYS A 7 -5.15 20.87 10.26
N MET A 8 -5.93 21.45 9.36
CA MET A 8 -5.57 21.57 7.94
C MET A 8 -4.64 22.77 7.74
N LEU A 9 -3.54 22.56 7.02
CA LEU A 9 -2.60 23.62 6.61
C LEU A 9 -2.63 23.71 5.09
N TRP A 10 -2.59 24.93 4.55
CA TRP A 10 -2.69 25.20 3.11
C TRP A 10 -1.32 25.53 2.52
N GLY A 11 -1.15 25.21 1.24
CA GLY A 11 0.11 25.42 0.52
C GLY A 11 0.96 24.15 0.39
N ASP A 12 2.08 24.27 -0.31
CA ASP A 12 3.04 23.17 -0.44
C ASP A 12 3.85 22.96 0.84
N LEU A 13 4.58 21.84 0.93
CA LEU A 13 5.35 21.49 2.12
C LEU A 13 6.41 22.56 2.47
N SER A 14 6.99 23.25 1.48
CA SER A 14 7.95 24.33 1.71
C SER A 14 7.29 25.55 2.35
N GLN A 15 6.12 25.96 1.85
CA GLN A 15 5.35 27.07 2.37
C GLN A 15 4.86 26.78 3.78
N VAL A 16 4.28 25.60 4.01
CA VAL A 16 3.78 25.18 5.33
C VAL A 16 4.90 25.15 6.37
N ARG A 17 6.09 24.67 6.01
CA ARG A 17 7.26 24.68 6.92
C ARG A 17 7.73 26.10 7.26
N LYS A 18 7.61 27.05 6.33
CA LYS A 18 7.99 28.45 6.54
C LYS A 18 6.97 29.19 7.42
N GLU A 19 5.69 28.97 7.19
CA GLU A 19 4.60 29.66 7.88
C GLU A 19 4.25 29.04 9.25
N HIS A 20 4.51 27.74 9.42
CA HIS A 20 4.19 26.98 10.63
C HIS A 20 5.35 26.09 11.13
N PRO A 21 6.53 26.66 11.42
CA PRO A 21 7.72 25.89 11.78
C PRO A 21 7.60 25.11 13.09
N HIS A 22 6.69 25.52 13.98
CA HIS A 22 6.40 24.82 15.25
C HIS A 22 5.45 23.63 15.08
N LEU A 23 4.75 23.53 13.95
CA LEU A 23 3.84 22.41 13.64
C LEU A 23 4.48 21.41 12.69
N VAL A 24 5.32 21.88 11.76
CA VAL A 24 5.97 21.04 10.74
C VAL A 24 7.46 21.37 10.71
N ASP A 25 8.23 20.54 11.40
CA ASP A 25 9.68 20.61 11.46
C ASP A 25 10.33 19.49 10.61
N ARG A 26 11.64 19.25 10.80
CA ARG A 26 12.35 18.15 10.13
C ARG A 26 12.06 16.77 10.74
N SER A 27 11.58 16.71 11.99
CA SER A 27 11.26 15.48 12.71
C SER A 27 9.81 15.00 12.48
N THR A 28 8.98 15.87 11.92
CA THR A 28 7.57 15.61 11.61
C THR A 28 7.47 14.41 10.67
N VAL A 29 6.85 13.34 11.18
CA VAL A 29 6.63 12.12 10.43
C VAL A 29 5.54 12.37 9.39
N VAL A 30 5.86 12.07 8.14
CA VAL A 30 4.89 12.13 7.05
C VAL A 30 4.08 10.84 7.07
N ALA A 31 2.79 10.96 7.38
CA ALA A 31 1.86 9.86 7.22
C ALA A 31 1.61 9.59 5.73
N ARG A 32 1.62 8.30 5.35
CA ARG A 32 1.35 7.88 3.97
C ARG A 32 -0.08 8.28 3.59
N LYS A 33 -0.26 8.86 2.40
CA LYS A 33 -1.60 9.03 1.82
C LYS A 33 -2.09 7.65 1.40
N LEU A 34 -3.01 7.07 2.18
CA LEU A 34 -3.56 5.71 2.00
C LEU A 34 -4.48 5.56 0.76
N GLY A 35 -4.39 6.47 -0.21
CA GLY A 35 -5.27 6.49 -1.36
C GLY A 35 -4.65 7.22 -2.55
N PHE A 36 -5.15 6.86 -3.72
CA PHE A 36 -4.76 7.44 -4.99
C PHE A 36 -5.82 8.48 -5.42
N PRO A 37 -5.43 9.53 -6.17
CA PRO A 37 -6.40 10.47 -6.71
C PRO A 37 -7.41 9.75 -7.61
N GLU A 38 -8.70 10.05 -7.44
CA GLU A 38 -9.79 9.49 -8.26
C GLU A 38 -9.71 9.95 -9.73
N VAL A 39 -9.12 11.12 -9.97
CA VAL A 39 -8.92 11.69 -11.31
C VAL A 39 -7.46 11.53 -11.71
N ILE A 40 -7.21 10.74 -12.75
CA ILE A 40 -5.92 10.66 -13.43
C ILE A 40 -5.89 11.78 -14.46
N MET A 41 -5.17 12.87 -14.18
CA MET A 41 -5.06 14.00 -15.11
C MET A 41 -4.28 13.56 -16.36
N PRO A 42 -4.84 13.66 -17.57
CA PRO A 42 -4.13 13.35 -18.80
C PRO A 42 -3.18 14.52 -19.13
N GLY A 43 -2.00 14.57 -18.51
CA GLY A 43 -0.99 15.56 -18.90
C GLY A 43 0.11 15.89 -17.90
N GLU A 44 -0.07 15.61 -16.61
CA GLU A 44 0.84 16.12 -15.58
C GLU A 44 1.79 15.06 -15.00
N GLN A 45 2.23 14.11 -15.83
CA GLN A 45 3.41 13.28 -15.58
C GLN A 45 4.18 12.99 -16.89
N ARG A 46 4.51 14.03 -17.67
CA ARG A 46 5.51 13.90 -18.75
C ARG A 46 6.91 14.16 -18.21
N GLY A 47 7.43 13.15 -17.51
CA GLY A 47 8.82 13.03 -17.13
C GLY A 47 9.18 11.55 -17.02
N ALA A 48 9.61 10.95 -18.14
CA ALA A 48 10.26 9.63 -18.27
C ALA A 48 9.63 8.36 -17.64
N TRP A 49 8.50 8.43 -16.91
CA TRP A 49 7.90 7.27 -16.21
C TRP A 49 6.42 7.04 -16.52
N ALA A 50 5.80 7.87 -17.37
CA ALA A 50 4.48 7.57 -17.93
C ALA A 50 4.64 6.53 -19.05
N VAL A 51 4.96 5.30 -18.65
CA VAL A 51 4.59 4.14 -19.46
C VAL A 51 3.06 4.17 -19.58
N PRO A 52 2.46 4.00 -20.76
CA PRO A 52 1.02 3.81 -20.89
C PRO A 52 0.64 2.45 -20.30
N GLY A 53 0.76 2.33 -18.97
CA GLY A 53 0.33 1.19 -18.19
C GLY A 53 -1.09 1.43 -17.74
N ASN A 54 -1.91 0.37 -17.80
CA ASN A 54 -3.20 0.40 -17.14
C ASN A 54 -2.95 0.40 -15.63
N ASP A 55 -3.29 1.49 -14.94
CA ASP A 55 -3.22 1.55 -13.49
C ASP A 55 -4.30 0.62 -12.90
N ILE A 56 -3.88 -0.50 -12.32
CA ILE A 56 -4.78 -1.46 -11.67
C ILE A 56 -4.80 -1.16 -10.18
N TYR A 57 -5.98 -0.86 -9.65
CA TYR A 57 -6.18 -0.70 -8.21
C TYR A 57 -6.58 -2.03 -7.58
N LEU A 58 -5.75 -2.53 -6.66
CA LEU A 58 -6.03 -3.73 -5.90
C LEU A 58 -6.39 -3.35 -4.47
N THR A 59 -7.56 -3.81 -4.01
CA THR A 59 -7.97 -3.66 -2.61
C THR A 59 -7.97 -5.02 -1.91
N LEU A 60 -7.12 -5.19 -0.91
CA LEU A 60 -7.18 -6.30 0.02
C LEU A 60 -8.27 -5.99 1.07
N VAL A 61 -9.46 -6.55 0.88
CA VAL A 61 -10.64 -6.21 1.69
C VAL A 61 -10.60 -6.91 3.04
N GLN A 62 -10.76 -8.24 3.05
CA GLN A 62 -10.87 -9.03 4.27
C GLN A 62 -10.55 -10.51 4.04
N GLY A 63 -10.28 -11.23 5.13
CA GLY A 63 -10.05 -12.67 5.13
C GLY A 63 -10.55 -13.29 6.44
N GLU A 64 -11.03 -14.53 6.35
CA GLU A 64 -11.46 -15.31 7.51
C GLU A 64 -10.61 -16.56 7.63
N PHE A 65 -9.96 -16.74 8.79
CA PHE A 65 -9.03 -17.85 9.01
C PHE A 65 -9.42 -18.63 10.25
N ASP A 66 -9.66 -19.93 10.08
CA ASP A 66 -9.90 -20.84 11.19
C ASP A 66 -8.58 -21.19 11.91
N LYS A 67 -8.67 -21.32 13.23
CA LYS A 67 -7.59 -21.80 14.10
C LYS A 67 -7.43 -23.33 14.07
N GLY A 68 -8.42 -24.06 13.57
CA GLY A 68 -8.48 -25.52 13.63
C GLY A 68 -8.34 -26.00 15.09
N ASN A 69 -7.41 -26.93 15.32
CA ASN A 69 -7.17 -27.50 16.65
C ASN A 69 -6.29 -26.61 17.57
N LYS A 70 -5.90 -25.39 17.16
CA LYS A 70 -5.09 -24.49 17.97
C LYS A 70 -5.92 -23.72 19.00
N LYS A 71 -5.30 -23.33 20.12
CA LYS A 71 -5.96 -22.52 21.17
C LYS A 71 -6.31 -21.11 20.67
N THR A 72 -5.37 -20.46 19.98
CA THR A 72 -5.44 -19.06 19.54
C THR A 72 -5.71 -18.93 18.03
N GLN A 73 -6.26 -17.78 17.63
CA GLN A 73 -6.45 -17.45 16.21
C GLN A 73 -5.12 -17.17 15.51
N LYS A 74 -5.08 -17.35 14.19
CA LYS A 74 -3.88 -17.10 13.38
C LYS A 74 -3.71 -15.59 13.16
N ASN A 75 -2.52 -15.07 13.48
CA ASN A 75 -2.06 -13.78 12.99
C ASN A 75 -1.61 -13.97 11.53
N VAL A 76 -2.31 -13.37 10.57
CA VAL A 76 -2.04 -13.61 9.14
C VAL A 76 -1.48 -12.35 8.49
N GLU A 77 -0.38 -12.52 7.77
CA GLU A 77 0.18 -11.52 6.86
C GLU A 77 -0.09 -12.00 5.43
N VAL A 78 -0.63 -11.11 4.60
CA VAL A 78 -0.80 -11.35 3.17
C VAL A 78 0.34 -10.63 2.45
N THR A 79 1.15 -11.40 1.72
CA THR A 79 2.10 -10.84 0.77
C THR A 79 1.50 -10.88 -0.63
N VAL A 80 1.52 -9.75 -1.33
CA VAL A 80 1.06 -9.64 -2.71
C VAL A 80 2.25 -9.29 -3.61
N CYS A 81 2.39 -10.01 -4.71
CA CYS A 81 3.33 -9.65 -5.78
C CYS A 81 2.72 -9.89 -7.15
N VAL A 82 3.27 -9.22 -8.17
CA VAL A 82 2.94 -9.47 -9.57
C VAL A 82 3.97 -10.43 -10.12
N CYS A 83 3.51 -11.50 -10.77
CA CYS A 83 4.35 -12.49 -11.41
C CYS A 83 4.12 -12.49 -12.92
N ASP A 84 5.15 -12.79 -13.70
CA ASP A 84 5.03 -13.05 -15.13
C ASP A 84 4.56 -14.48 -15.42
N GLU A 85 4.51 -14.86 -16.70
CA GLU A 85 4.09 -16.20 -17.14
C GLU A 85 5.00 -17.34 -16.66
N SER A 86 6.26 -17.03 -16.31
CA SER A 86 7.21 -18.00 -15.76
C SER A 86 7.08 -18.16 -14.25
N GLY A 87 6.25 -17.33 -13.61
CA GLY A 87 6.13 -17.25 -12.14
C GLY A 87 7.19 -16.37 -11.48
N SER A 88 8.01 -15.66 -12.27
CA SER A 88 9.04 -14.75 -11.76
C SER A 88 8.41 -13.43 -11.30
N VAL A 89 8.88 -12.88 -10.18
CA VAL A 89 8.32 -11.65 -9.60
C VAL A 89 8.77 -10.44 -10.40
N MET A 90 7.80 -9.68 -10.92
CA MET A 90 8.04 -8.40 -11.57
C MET A 90 8.52 -7.36 -10.54
N GLN A 91 9.56 -6.62 -10.89
CA GLN A 91 10.20 -5.70 -9.97
C GLN A 91 9.58 -4.31 -10.05
N ASN A 92 9.37 -3.67 -8.88
CA ASN A 92 9.00 -2.26 -8.79
C ASN A 92 7.72 -1.88 -9.57
N VAL A 93 6.68 -2.71 -9.45
CA VAL A 93 5.37 -2.49 -10.12
C VAL A 93 4.24 -2.17 -9.16
N ILE A 94 4.46 -2.21 -7.85
CA ILE A 94 3.44 -1.94 -6.83
C ILE A 94 3.73 -0.62 -6.11
N TYR A 95 2.72 0.22 -5.96
CA TYR A 95 2.76 1.48 -5.22
C TYR A 95 1.81 1.40 -4.03
N HIS A 96 2.30 1.75 -2.84
CA HIS A 96 1.52 1.75 -1.59
C HIS A 96 0.62 2.98 -1.42
N GLY A 97 0.94 4.06 -2.13
CA GLY A 97 0.26 5.34 -2.03
C GLY A 97 0.83 6.34 -3.03
N ALA A 98 0.20 7.51 -3.12
CA ALA A 98 0.68 8.56 -4.01
C ALA A 98 2.04 9.10 -3.56
N GLY A 99 3.02 9.11 -4.46
CA GLY A 99 4.37 9.64 -4.21
C GLY A 99 5.36 8.65 -3.58
N ASP A 100 4.91 7.44 -3.22
CA ASP A 100 5.81 6.38 -2.75
C ASP A 100 6.62 5.78 -3.91
N LYS A 101 7.82 5.28 -3.58
CA LYS A 101 8.61 4.48 -4.54
C LYS A 101 7.89 3.17 -4.82
N ALA A 102 8.01 2.71 -6.06
CA ALA A 102 7.51 1.41 -6.44
C ALA A 102 8.30 0.29 -5.74
N VAL A 103 7.62 -0.80 -5.41
CA VAL A 103 8.18 -2.00 -4.78
C VAL A 103 7.73 -3.26 -5.54
N SER A 104 8.41 -4.38 -5.29
CA SER A 104 8.10 -5.67 -5.92
C SER A 104 7.10 -6.52 -5.13
N GLU A 105 6.98 -6.27 -3.83
CA GLU A 105 6.07 -6.99 -2.93
C GLU A 105 5.36 -6.03 -1.97
N TYR A 106 4.06 -6.23 -1.80
CA TYR A 106 3.25 -5.62 -0.75
C TYR A 106 3.10 -6.59 0.42
N ARG A 107 3.11 -6.10 1.67
CA ARG A 107 2.78 -6.88 2.87
C ARG A 107 1.69 -6.17 3.67
N SER A 108 0.64 -6.91 4.01
CA SER A 108 -0.49 -6.39 4.77
C SER A 108 -0.15 -6.15 6.24
N VAL A 109 -0.98 -5.36 6.92
CA VAL A 109 -1.02 -5.34 8.38
C VAL A 109 -1.41 -6.73 8.91
N VAL A 110 -0.91 -7.06 10.11
CA VAL A 110 -1.21 -8.29 10.82
C VAL A 110 -2.11 -7.99 12.02
N TYR A 111 -3.34 -8.51 12.00
CA TYR A 111 -4.25 -8.40 13.14
C TYR A 111 -3.99 -9.52 14.14
N TYR A 112 -3.79 -9.14 15.41
CA TYR A 112 -3.49 -10.09 16.47
C TYR A 112 -4.74 -10.90 16.86
N GLN A 113 -4.63 -12.23 16.73
CA GLN A 113 -5.63 -13.22 17.12
C GLN A 113 -7.07 -12.89 16.67
N GLN A 114 -7.21 -12.30 15.49
CA GLN A 114 -8.51 -11.92 14.95
C GLN A 114 -8.94 -12.91 13.86
N ARG A 115 -10.11 -13.53 14.04
CA ARG A 115 -10.70 -14.48 13.07
C ARG A 115 -11.06 -13.80 11.74
N HIS A 116 -11.76 -12.66 11.82
CA HIS A 116 -12.15 -11.85 10.67
C HIS A 116 -11.18 -10.67 10.54
N GLN A 117 -10.19 -10.80 9.67
CA GLN A 117 -9.20 -9.76 9.42
C GLN A 117 -9.72 -8.84 8.32
N ARG A 118 -9.86 -7.55 8.60
CA ARG A 118 -10.36 -6.55 7.65
C ARG A 118 -9.25 -5.54 7.38
N TRP A 119 -8.47 -5.78 6.34
CA TRP A 119 -7.33 -4.93 5.98
C TRP A 119 -7.79 -3.60 5.40
N MET A 120 -8.73 -3.63 4.44
CA MET A 120 -9.16 -2.44 3.71
C MET A 120 -7.98 -1.65 3.12
N GLU A 121 -6.97 -2.39 2.66
CA GLU A 121 -5.72 -1.85 2.16
C GLU A 121 -5.77 -1.77 0.64
N THR A 122 -5.48 -0.59 0.07
CA THR A 122 -5.46 -0.36 -1.38
C THR A 122 -4.06 -0.08 -1.88
N VAL A 123 -3.67 -0.75 -2.96
CA VAL A 123 -2.41 -0.50 -3.68
C VAL A 123 -2.67 -0.26 -5.15
N LYS A 124 -1.77 0.47 -5.79
CA LYS A 124 -1.77 0.66 -7.24
C LYS A 124 -0.73 -0.25 -7.86
N ILE A 125 -1.09 -0.92 -8.94
CA ILE A 125 -0.23 -1.83 -9.68
C ILE A 125 -0.07 -1.25 -11.09
N ALA A 126 1.16 -0.96 -11.46
CA ALA A 126 1.52 -0.42 -12.77
C ALA A 126 2.31 -1.48 -13.54
N VAL A 127 1.61 -2.25 -14.36
CA VAL A 127 2.20 -3.23 -15.27
C VAL A 127 2.18 -2.67 -16.69
N PRO A 128 3.26 -2.80 -17.47
CA PRO A 128 3.25 -2.42 -18.89
C PRO A 128 2.08 -3.08 -19.62
N ILE A 129 1.34 -2.34 -20.44
CA ILE A 129 0.12 -2.86 -21.09
C ILE A 129 0.36 -4.13 -21.90
N GLU A 130 1.53 -4.23 -22.50
CA GLU A 130 2.01 -5.40 -23.24
C GLU A 130 2.24 -6.63 -22.36
N ASP A 131 2.51 -6.48 -21.06
CA ASP A 131 2.73 -7.59 -20.14
C ASP A 131 1.49 -7.96 -19.33
N VAL A 132 0.48 -7.07 -19.23
CA VAL A 132 -0.73 -7.27 -18.40
C VAL A 132 -1.40 -8.64 -18.65
N HIS A 133 -1.47 -9.08 -19.90
CA HIS A 133 -2.12 -10.34 -20.28
C HIS A 133 -1.31 -11.60 -19.95
N ARG A 134 -0.01 -11.45 -19.66
CA ARG A 134 0.92 -12.53 -19.28
C ARG A 134 1.26 -12.49 -17.79
N SER A 135 0.81 -11.47 -17.09
CA SER A 135 1.03 -11.32 -15.65
C SER A 135 -0.13 -11.87 -14.82
N HIS A 136 0.17 -12.26 -13.58
CA HIS A 136 -0.83 -12.64 -12.60
C HIS A 136 -0.45 -12.13 -11.19
N LEU A 137 -1.45 -11.97 -10.34
CA LEU A 137 -1.25 -11.62 -8.94
C LEU A 137 -1.07 -12.90 -8.11
N ARG A 138 -0.03 -12.92 -7.28
CA ARG A 138 0.20 -13.98 -6.31
C ARG A 138 -0.02 -13.47 -4.89
N PHE A 139 -0.94 -14.12 -4.19
CA PHE A 139 -1.24 -13.87 -2.78
C PHE A 139 -0.65 -14.99 -1.93
N THR A 140 0.27 -14.65 -1.03
CA THR A 140 0.87 -15.60 -0.10
C THR A 140 0.44 -15.28 1.33
N PHE A 141 -0.23 -16.22 1.98
CA PHE A 141 -0.69 -16.08 3.36
C PHE A 141 0.32 -16.73 4.31
N ARG A 142 0.87 -15.95 5.24
CA ARG A 142 1.83 -16.44 6.24
C ARG A 142 1.32 -16.20 7.64
N HIS A 143 1.52 -17.18 8.52
CA HIS A 143 1.33 -16.96 9.95
C HIS A 143 2.52 -16.18 10.50
N ARG A 144 2.27 -15.11 11.27
CA ARG A 144 3.31 -14.36 11.98
C ARG A 144 3.20 -14.62 13.48
N SER A 145 4.22 -15.24 14.07
CA SER A 145 4.28 -15.41 15.53
C SER A 145 4.34 -14.04 16.21
N SER A 146 3.77 -13.95 17.41
CA SER A 146 3.87 -12.74 18.24
C SER A 146 5.15 -12.68 19.08
N SER A 147 5.96 -13.72 19.03
CA SER A 147 7.31 -13.77 19.58
C SER A 147 8.28 -13.36 18.49
N ASP A 148 8.90 -12.19 18.66
CA ASP A 148 10.28 -11.94 18.25
C ASP A 148 11.23 -12.52 19.31
#